data_AF-A1T970-F1
#
_entry.id   AF-A1T970-F1
#
_cell.length_a   1.000
_cell.length_b   1.000
_cell.length_c   1.000
_cell.angle_alpha   90.00
_cell.angle_beta   90.00
_cell.angle_gamma   90.00
#
_symmetry.space_group_name_H-M   'P 1'
#
loop_
_entity.id
_entity.type
_entity.pdbx_description
1 polymer ?
#
loop_
_entity_poly.entity_id
_entity_poly.type
_entity_poly.pdbx_seq_one_letter_code
_entity_poly.pdbx_strand_id
1 'polypeptide(L)'
;MSSKIDLSPTEREAVARGALDDLGKDRDDRALLRVRCARSHHVAAVFDTSVGPVFESVLGPHAHGDRDFVDTAHHGTQKGTSYADLLQAGRFTDDLISAGCECGTHALSRAEMQRAIESHERTILLP
;
A
#
# COMPACT_ATOMS: atom_id res chain seq x y z
N MET A 1 8.03 -25.35 -4.33
CA MET A 1 8.66 -24.82 -3.10
C MET A 1 9.48 -23.60 -3.52
N SER A 2 8.82 -22.44 -3.68
CA SER A 2 9.53 -21.21 -4.06
C SER A 2 10.30 -20.72 -2.83
N SER A 3 11.62 -20.76 -2.92
CA SER A 3 12.51 -20.13 -1.96
C SER A 3 12.05 -18.69 -1.75
N LYS A 4 11.64 -18.37 -0.52
CA LYS A 4 11.44 -17.00 -0.08
C LYS A 4 12.79 -16.31 -0.22
N ILE A 5 12.98 -15.57 -1.30
CA ILE A 5 14.19 -14.76 -1.48
C ILE A 5 14.17 -13.75 -0.34
N ASP A 6 15.17 -13.78 0.53
CA ASP A 6 15.38 -12.76 1.55
C ASP A 6 15.87 -11.48 0.83
N LEU A 7 14.95 -10.82 0.13
CA LEU A 7 15.18 -9.53 -0.50
C LEU A 7 15.45 -8.49 0.58
N SER A 8 16.47 -7.65 0.36
CA SER A 8 16.66 -6.47 1.20
C SER A 8 15.42 -5.57 1.14
N PRO A 9 15.20 -4.70 2.13
CA PRO A 9 14.06 -3.78 2.13
C PRO A 9 13.94 -2.97 0.83
N THR A 10 15.05 -2.47 0.30
CA THR A 10 15.09 -1.67 -0.92
C THR A 10 14.78 -2.49 -2.17
N GLU A 11 15.31 -3.71 -2.28
CA GLU A 11 14.99 -4.59 -3.41
C GLU A 11 13.51 -4.99 -3.41
N ARG A 12 12.97 -5.26 -2.22
CA ARG A 12 11.57 -5.64 -2.04
C ARG A 12 10.62 -4.50 -2.42
N GLU A 13 10.94 -3.27 -2.01
CA GLU A 13 10.22 -2.08 -2.41
C GLU A 13 10.29 -1.86 -3.93
N ALA A 14 11.47 -2.03 -4.55
CA ALA A 14 11.62 -1.88 -6.00
C ALA A 14 10.79 -2.92 -6.79
N VAL A 15 10.80 -4.18 -6.34
CA VAL A 15 9.99 -5.27 -6.93
C VAL A 15 8.49 -4.98 -6.75
N ALA A 16 8.08 -4.58 -5.54
CA ALA A 16 6.70 -4.22 -5.25
C ALA A 16 6.21 -3.05 -6.12
N ARG A 17 7.05 -2.02 -6.28
CA ARG A 17 6.73 -0.87 -7.12
C ARG A 17 6.54 -1.27 -8.57
N GLY A 18 7.49 -1.99 -9.15
CA GLY A 18 7.39 -2.46 -10.54
C GLY A 18 6.14 -3.29 -10.78
N ALA A 19 5.80 -4.17 -9.84
CA ALA A 19 4.60 -4.99 -9.94
C ALA A 19 3.28 -4.18 -9.85
N LEU A 20 3.26 -3.06 -9.12
CA LEU A 20 2.11 -2.14 -9.11
C LEU A 20 1.98 -1.37 -10.42
N ASP A 21 3.11 -0.94 -10.98
CA ASP A 21 3.12 -0.23 -12.26
C ASP A 21 2.63 -1.13 -13.41
N ASP A 22 2.96 -2.43 -13.35
CA ASP A 22 2.51 -3.46 -14.31
C ASP A 22 0.99 -3.70 -14.29
N LEU A 23 0.28 -3.38 -13.20
CA LEU A 23 -1.19 -3.51 -13.15
C LEU A 23 -1.90 -2.54 -14.09
N GLY A 24 -1.27 -1.40 -14.38
CA GLY A 24 -1.82 -0.37 -15.26
C GLY A 24 -3.22 0.10 -14.84
N LYS A 25 -4.16 0.11 -15.79
CA LYS A 25 -5.51 0.66 -15.60
C LYS A 25 -6.46 -0.25 -14.81
N ASP A 26 -6.15 -1.54 -14.71
CA ASP A 26 -7.01 -2.55 -14.07
C ASP A 26 -6.70 -2.70 -12.57
N ARG A 27 -5.92 -1.76 -12.03
CA ARG A 27 -5.40 -1.80 -10.67
C ARG A 27 -6.48 -1.92 -9.61
N ASP A 28 -7.58 -1.18 -9.75
CA ASP A 28 -8.67 -1.21 -8.78
C ASP A 28 -9.39 -2.56 -8.73
N ASP A 29 -9.50 -3.25 -9.87
CA ASP A 29 -10.11 -4.60 -9.94
C ASP A 29 -9.23 -5.66 -9.28
N ARG A 30 -7.93 -5.38 -9.16
CA ARG A 30 -6.94 -6.21 -8.49
C ARG A 30 -6.80 -5.92 -7.00
N ALA A 31 -7.61 -5.02 -6.44
CA ALA A 31 -7.59 -4.74 -5.01
C ALA A 31 -8.13 -5.94 -4.20
N LEU A 32 -7.24 -6.56 -3.42
CA LEU A 32 -7.54 -7.64 -2.48
C LEU A 32 -8.10 -7.09 -1.17
N LEU A 33 -7.49 -6.00 -0.67
CA LEU A 33 -7.83 -5.41 0.62
C LEU A 33 -7.67 -3.89 0.56
N ARG A 34 -8.59 -3.17 1.22
CA ARG A 34 -8.46 -1.73 1.48
C ARG A 34 -8.47 -1.47 2.97
N VAL A 35 -7.57 -0.62 3.44
CA VAL A 35 -7.50 -0.21 4.85
C VAL A 35 -7.97 1.23 4.96
N ARG A 36 -8.92 1.48 5.84
CA ARG A 36 -9.48 2.81 6.08
C ARG A 36 -9.46 3.15 7.56
N CYS A 37 -9.30 4.41 7.91
CA CYS A 37 -9.47 4.85 9.30
C CYS A 37 -10.95 5.05 9.64
N ALA A 38 -11.28 5.26 10.93
CA ALA A 38 -12.65 5.52 11.39
C ALA A 38 -13.31 6.73 10.71
N ARG A 39 -12.51 7.68 10.20
CA ARG A 39 -12.97 8.85 9.42
C ARG A 39 -13.12 8.55 7.92
N SER A 40 -13.04 7.29 7.52
CA SER A 40 -13.14 6.78 6.15
C SER A 40 -12.04 7.26 5.19
N HIS A 41 -10.94 7.83 5.69
CA HIS A 41 -9.78 8.12 4.86
C HIS A 41 -9.09 6.84 4.42
N HIS A 42 -8.50 6.86 3.23
CA HIS A 42 -7.69 5.76 2.72
C HIS A 42 -6.34 5.73 3.47
N VAL A 43 -6.02 4.59 4.07
CA VAL A 43 -4.76 4.39 4.79
C VAL A 43 -3.79 3.57 3.94
N ALA A 44 -4.27 2.48 3.34
CA ALA A 44 -3.47 1.58 2.52
C ALA A 44 -4.36 0.69 1.64
N ALA A 45 -3.75 0.05 0.65
CA ALA A 45 -4.37 -0.99 -0.13
C ALA A 45 -3.41 -2.16 -0.35
N VAL A 46 -3.97 -3.35 -0.57
CA VAL A 46 -3.22 -4.53 -1.03
C VAL A 46 -3.78 -4.95 -2.39
N PHE A 47 -2.89 -5.16 -3.34
CA PHE A 47 -3.22 -5.56 -4.70
C PHE A 47 -2.69 -6.96 -5.01
N ASP A 48 -3.45 -7.71 -5.80
CA ASP A 48 -3.00 -8.95 -6.41
C ASP A 48 -2.05 -8.65 -7.56
N THR A 49 -0.81 -9.15 -7.51
CA THR A 49 0.21 -8.90 -8.52
C THR A 49 0.95 -10.18 -8.91
N SER A 50 1.71 -10.12 -10.00
CA SER A 50 2.52 -11.24 -10.49
C SER A 50 3.59 -11.74 -9.51
N VAL A 51 4.00 -10.91 -8.55
CA VAL A 51 4.99 -11.23 -7.50
C VAL A 51 4.33 -11.56 -6.15
N GLY A 52 3.00 -11.67 -6.12
CA GLY A 52 2.20 -11.89 -4.93
C GLY A 52 1.49 -10.63 -4.44
N PRO A 53 0.82 -10.68 -3.28
CA PRO A 53 0.09 -9.52 -2.76
C PRO A 53 1.04 -8.37 -2.41
N VAL A 54 0.81 -7.19 -2.99
CA VAL A 54 1.62 -5.99 -2.78
C VAL A 54 0.83 -4.96 -1.98
N PHE A 55 1.44 -4.51 -0.88
CA PHE A 55 0.96 -3.40 -0.06
C PHE A 55 1.37 -2.06 -0.69
N GLU A 56 0.46 -1.08 -0.64
CA GLU A 56 0.76 0.33 -0.90
C GLU A 56 0.14 1.22 0.17
N SER A 57 0.87 2.24 0.59
CA SER A 57 0.34 3.37 1.37
C SER A 57 0.97 4.69 0.91
N VAL A 58 0.39 5.80 1.33
CA VAL A 58 1.02 7.11 1.19
C VAL A 58 1.56 7.54 2.55
N LEU A 59 2.86 7.80 2.60
CA LEU A 59 3.55 8.27 3.80
C LEU A 59 3.81 9.77 3.74
N GLY A 60 3.54 10.47 4.83
CA GLY A 60 3.78 11.91 4.98
C GLY A 60 2.54 12.79 4.82
N PRO A 61 2.66 14.08 5.14
CA PRO A 61 1.51 15.00 5.18
C PRO A 61 0.94 15.24 3.78
N HIS A 62 -0.27 14.75 3.56
CA HIS A 62 -1.13 15.18 2.46
C HIS A 62 -1.51 16.66 2.67
N ALA A 63 -1.00 17.53 1.80
CA ALA A 63 -1.43 18.92 1.78
C ALA A 63 -2.83 19.00 1.15
N HIS A 64 -3.82 19.41 1.93
CA HIS A 64 -5.05 19.96 1.39
C HIS A 64 -4.72 21.30 0.73
N GLY A 65 -4.67 21.33 -0.60
CA GLY A 65 -4.65 22.57 -1.37
C GLY A 65 -6.05 22.90 -1.85
N ASP A 66 -6.78 23.69 -1.07
CA ASP A 66 -7.94 24.43 -1.58
C ASP A 66 -7.42 25.72 -2.25
N ARG A 67 -7.73 25.87 -3.53
CA ARG A 67 -7.55 27.02 -4.45
C ARG A 67 -6.15 27.48 -4.90
N ASP A 68 -6.10 27.66 -6.22
CA ASP A 68 -5.16 28.38 -7.09
C ASP A 68 -3.71 27.91 -7.17
N PHE A 69 -3.42 26.93 -8.04
CA PHE A 69 -2.14 26.90 -8.77
C PHE A 69 -2.30 26.35 -10.19
N VAL A 70 -1.60 27.02 -11.11
CA VAL A 70 -1.62 26.93 -12.57
C VAL A 70 -1.43 25.50 -13.09
N ASP A 71 -2.27 25.14 -14.06
CA ASP A 71 -2.26 23.88 -14.82
C ASP A 71 -0.98 23.76 -15.67
N THR A 72 -0.09 22.82 -15.32
CA THR A 72 0.95 22.29 -16.20
C THR A 72 1.41 20.91 -15.74
N ALA A 73 1.28 19.94 -16.66
CA ALA A 73 1.73 18.54 -16.69
C ALA A 73 0.84 17.50 -15.99
N HIS A 74 0.17 16.70 -16.83
CA HIS A 74 -0.56 15.47 -16.53
C HIS A 74 0.27 14.50 -15.67
N HIS A 75 0.08 14.48 -14.35
CA HIS A 75 0.17 13.36 -13.41
C HIS A 75 -0.13 13.93 -12.01
N GLY A 76 -1.42 13.87 -11.62
CA GLY A 76 -1.97 14.61 -10.49
C GLY A 76 -1.25 14.39 -9.15
N THR A 77 -0.78 15.49 -8.58
CA THR A 77 -0.72 15.81 -7.14
C THR A 77 -0.65 14.64 -6.14
N GLN A 78 0.55 14.29 -5.68
CA GLN A 78 0.72 13.63 -4.37
C GLN A 78 1.77 14.39 -3.55
N LYS A 79 1.32 15.24 -2.62
CA LYS A 79 2.20 15.62 -1.50
C LYS A 79 2.09 14.49 -0.47
N GLY A 80 2.93 13.49 -0.62
CA GLY A 80 3.02 12.27 0.17
C GLY A 80 3.87 11.27 -0.61
N THR A 81 4.87 10.67 0.03
CA THR A 81 5.73 9.68 -0.61
C THR A 81 4.99 8.35 -0.62
N SER A 82 4.61 7.87 -1.80
CA SER A 82 4.02 6.53 -1.89
C SER A 82 5.07 5.51 -1.47
N TYR A 83 4.67 4.56 -0.65
CA TYR A 83 5.50 3.46 -0.18
C TYR A 83 4.82 2.14 -0.56
N ALA A 84 5.61 1.22 -1.10
CA ALA A 84 5.12 -0.08 -1.55
C ALA A 84 6.00 -1.20 -1.00
N ASP A 85 5.39 -2.32 -0.66
CA ASP A 85 6.14 -3.48 -0.17
C ASP A 85 5.41 -4.81 -0.42
N LEU A 86 6.13 -5.92 -0.46
CA LEU A 86 5.52 -7.26 -0.55
C LEU A 86 4.83 -7.61 0.77
N LEU A 87 3.55 -7.96 0.72
CA LEU A 87 2.83 -8.40 1.92
C LEU A 87 3.40 -9.73 2.43
N GLN A 88 3.79 -10.61 1.52
CA GLN A 88 4.51 -11.86 1.83
C GLN A 88 6.02 -11.62 1.82
N ALA A 89 6.54 -11.17 2.95
CA ALA A 89 7.97 -10.91 3.11
C ALA A 89 8.75 -12.10 3.69
N GLY A 90 10.08 -12.02 3.64
CA GLY A 90 11.00 -13.03 4.17
C GLY A 90 10.88 -13.22 5.68
N ARG A 91 11.46 -14.30 6.22
CA ARG A 91 11.29 -14.72 7.64
C ARG A 91 11.74 -13.65 8.65
N PHE A 92 12.69 -12.82 8.26
CA PHE A 92 13.28 -11.79 9.12
C PHE A 92 12.70 -10.40 8.89
N THR A 93 11.66 -10.27 8.06
CA THR A 93 10.99 -8.98 7.87
C THR A 93 10.03 -8.70 9.01
N ASP A 94 10.02 -7.45 9.48
CA ASP A 94 9.07 -6.99 10.47
C ASP A 94 7.62 -7.17 9.99
N ASP A 95 6.79 -7.67 10.90
CA ASP A 95 5.35 -7.83 10.65
C ASP A 95 4.64 -6.48 10.58
N LEU A 96 5.13 -5.46 11.29
CA LEU A 96 4.55 -4.12 11.27
C LEU A 96 5.07 -3.32 10.09
N ILE A 97 4.14 -2.75 9.32
CA ILE A 97 4.41 -1.85 8.21
C ILE A 97 3.73 -0.49 8.47
N SER A 98 4.47 0.59 8.19
CA SER A 98 3.95 1.94 8.35
C SER A 98 2.99 2.29 7.20
N ALA A 99 1.89 2.94 7.56
CA ALA A 99 0.92 3.52 6.65
C ALA A 99 0.49 4.91 7.15
N GLY A 100 -0.15 5.70 6.31
CA GLY A 100 -0.59 7.04 6.66
C GLY A 100 -1.91 7.40 6.00
N CYS A 101 -2.69 8.23 6.69
CA CYS A 101 -3.79 9.00 6.12
C CYS A 101 -3.76 10.43 6.69
N GLU A 102 -4.74 11.27 6.34
CA GLU A 102 -4.84 12.64 6.86
C GLU A 102 -5.03 12.71 8.38
N CYS A 103 -5.36 11.59 9.04
CA CYS A 103 -5.49 11.51 10.50
C CYS A 103 -4.15 11.23 11.22
N GLY A 104 -3.12 10.81 10.50
CA GLY A 104 -1.82 10.46 11.07
C GLY A 104 -1.26 9.14 10.54
N THR A 105 -0.23 8.65 11.23
CA THR A 105 0.46 7.40 10.89
C THR A 105 -0.19 6.21 11.60
N HIS A 106 -0.25 5.08 10.91
CA HIS A 106 -0.75 3.81 11.39
C HIS A 106 0.33 2.74 11.24
N ALA A 107 0.40 1.80 12.18
CA ALA A 107 1.18 0.58 12.04
C ALA A 107 0.21 -0.57 11.72
N LEU A 108 0.44 -1.26 10.61
CA LEU A 108 -0.41 -2.36 10.14
C LEU A 108 0.37 -3.67 10.22
N SER A 109 -0.28 -4.75 10.64
CA SER A 109 0.33 -6.08 10.63
C SER A 109 0.17 -6.74 9.26
N ARG A 110 1.27 -7.22 8.68
CA ARG A 110 1.25 -8.04 7.46
C ARG A 110 0.43 -9.30 7.67
N ALA A 111 0.61 -9.98 8.80
CA ALA A 111 -0.12 -11.18 9.15
C ALA A 111 -1.63 -10.93 9.30
N GLU A 112 -2.05 -9.80 9.88
CA GLU A 112 -3.47 -9.44 9.95
C GLU A 112 -4.07 -9.17 8.57
N MET A 113 -3.37 -8.40 7.73
CA MET A 113 -3.81 -8.15 6.36
C MET A 113 -3.87 -9.45 5.53
N GLN A 114 -2.90 -10.36 5.69
CA GLN A 114 -2.94 -11.67 5.05
C GLN A 114 -4.14 -12.50 5.51
N ARG A 115 -4.39 -12.56 6.82
CA ARG A 115 -5.55 -13.28 7.37
C ARG A 115 -6.87 -12.70 6.86
N ALA A 116 -6.99 -11.37 6.78
CA ALA A 116 -8.16 -10.70 6.22
C ALA A 116 -8.39 -11.10 4.75
N ILE A 117 -7.32 -11.13 3.94
CA ILE A 117 -7.39 -11.57 2.54
C ILE A 117 -7.83 -13.05 2.46
N GLU A 118 -7.24 -13.92 3.28
CA GLU A 118 -7.60 -15.34 3.35
C GLU A 118 -9.05 -15.55 3.79
N SER A 119 -9.57 -14.71 4.70
CA SER A 119 -10.97 -14.72 5.11
C SER A 119 -11.90 -13.98 4.15
N HIS A 120 -11.41 -13.54 2.99
CA HIS A 120 -12.15 -12.79 1.97
C HIS A 120 -12.73 -11.46 2.48
N GLU A 121 -12.14 -10.91 3.55
CA GLU A 121 -12.45 -9.57 4.02
C GLU A 121 -11.80 -8.55 3.09
N ARG A 122 -12.62 -7.69 2.50
CA ARG A 122 -12.16 -6.70 1.51
C ARG A 122 -11.78 -5.36 2.12
N THR A 123 -12.13 -5.12 3.39
CA THR A 123 -11.88 -3.82 4.03
C THR A 123 -11.62 -3.98 5.52
N ILE A 124 -10.47 -3.51 5.98
CA ILE A 124 -10.16 -3.33 7.41
C ILE A 124 -10.48 -1.88 7.80
N LEU A 125 -11.19 -1.71 8.91
CA LEU A 125 -11.43 -0.41 9.54
C LEU A 125 -10.54 -0.26 10.78
N LEU A 126 -9.68 0.76 10.77
CA LEU A 126 -8.87 1.14 11.91
C LEU A 126 -9.70 2.05 12.84
N PRO A 127 -9.50 1.94 14.17
CA PRO A 127 -10.14 2.80 15.16
C PRO A 127 -9.71 4.27 15.04
#